data_AF-G5Q0X6-F1
#
_entry.id   AF-G5Q0X6-F1
#
_cell.length_a   1.000
_cell.length_b   1.000
_cell.length_c   1.000
_cell.angle_alpha   90.00
_cell.angle_beta   90.00
_cell.angle_gamma   90.00
#
_symmetry.space_group_name_H-M   'P 1'
#
loop_
_entity.id
_entity.type
_entity.pdbx_description
1 polymer ?
#
loop_
_entity_poly.entity_id
_entity_poly.type
_entity_poly.pdbx_seq_one_letter_code
_entity_poly.pdbx_strand_id
1 'polypeptide(L)' 'MMILFRRILFCLLWLWLPVSWAAESGWLRSPDNDHASIRLRADTSANGETRLLLDVKLENGWKTYWR' A
#
# COMPACT_ATOMS: atom_id res chain seq x y z
N MET A 1 -41.61 3.34 1.72
CA MET A 1 -40.68 4.03 0.80
C MET A 1 -39.34 4.40 1.44
N MET A 2 -39.34 5.14 2.56
CA MET A 2 -38.11 5.68 3.17
C MET A 2 -37.09 4.62 3.66
N ILE A 3 -37.55 3.45 4.11
CA ILE A 3 -36.69 2.37 4.61
C ILE A 3 -35.89 1.70 3.48
N LEU A 4 -36.49 1.51 2.31
CA LEU A 4 -35.85 0.94 1.13
C LEU A 4 -34.78 1.89 0.59
N PHE A 5 -35.11 3.18 0.48
CA PHE A 5 -34.15 4.22 0.10
C PHE A 5 -32.94 4.25 1.04
N ARG A 6 -33.18 4.20 2.36
CA ARG A 6 -32.10 4.19 3.35
C ARG A 6 -31.19 2.97 3.24
N ARG A 7 -31.75 1.78 2.97
CA ARG A 7 -30.97 0.55 2.74
C ARG A 7 -30.13 0.63 1.48
N ILE A 8 -30.70 1.12 0.38
CA ILE A 8 -29.98 1.32 -0.88
C ILE A 8 -28.81 2.30 -0.67
N LEU A 9 -29.04 3.40 0.05
CA LEU A 9 -28.00 4.37 0.40
C LEU A 9 -26.86 3.74 1.20
N PHE A 10 -27.17 2.92 2.21
CA PHE A 10 -26.17 2.20 2.99
C PHE A 10 -25.40 1.17 2.16
N CYS A 11 -26.08 0.41 1.29
CA CYS A 11 -25.43 -0.54 0.39
C CYS A 11 -24.47 0.16 -0.57
N LEU A 12 -24.91 1.27 -1.18
CA LEU A 12 -24.05 2.11 -2.02
C LEU A 12 -22.84 2.61 -1.22
N LEU A 13 -23.05 3.14 -0.01
CA LEU A 13 -21.96 3.65 0.82
C LEU A 13 -20.92 2.56 1.17
N TRP A 14 -21.37 1.32 1.41
CA TRP A 14 -20.48 0.18 1.62
C TRP A 14 -19.72 -0.27 0.37
N LEU A 15 -20.33 -0.18 -0.81
CA LEU A 15 -19.66 -0.50 -2.08
C LEU A 15 -18.51 0.46 -2.44
N TRP A 16 -18.46 1.66 -1.84
CA TRP A 16 -17.36 2.62 -2.03
C TRP A 16 -16.18 2.46 -1.05
N LEU A 17 -16.33 1.69 0.02
CA LEU A 17 -15.24 1.41 0.97
C LEU A 17 -13.99 0.70 0.39
N PRO A 18 -14.08 -0.17 -0.63
CA PRO A 18 -12.91 -0.92 -1.13
C PRO A 18 -11.87 -0.07 -1.88
N VAL A 19 -12.13 1.20 -2.15
CA VAL A 19 -11.22 2.05 -2.96
C VAL A 19 -9.87 2.30 -2.27
N SER A 20 -9.79 2.14 -0.95
CA SER A 20 -8.54 2.31 -0.19
C SER A 20 -7.73 1.03 0.02
N TRP A 21 -8.18 -0.12 -0.50
CA TRP A 21 -7.49 -1.40 -0.36
C TRP A 21 -6.55 -1.65 -1.54
N ALA A 22 -5.72 -0.66 -1.86
CA ALA A 22 -4.50 -0.96 -2.58
C ALA A 22 -3.58 -1.70 -1.60
N ALA A 23 -3.27 -2.96 -1.88
CA ALA A 23 -2.40 -3.83 -1.06
C ALA A 23 -0.93 -3.40 -1.13
N GLU A 24 -0.67 -2.11 -1.07
CA GLU A 24 0.66 -1.55 -1.11
C GLU A 24 1.06 -1.09 0.28
N SER A 25 2.21 -1.56 0.74
CA SER A 25 2.77 -1.26 2.07
C SER A 25 3.03 0.24 2.31
N GLY A 26 3.00 1.06 1.24
CA GLY A 26 3.40 2.46 1.31
C GLY A 26 4.88 2.62 1.67
N TRP A 27 5.24 3.80 2.16
CA TRP A 27 6.58 4.02 2.71
C TRP A 27 6.61 3.59 4.18
N LEU A 28 7.45 2.60 4.46
CA LEU A 28 7.75 2.10 5.79
C LEU A 28 8.98 2.83 6.34
N ARG A 29 8.94 3.16 7.62
CA ARG A 29 10.04 3.78 8.36
C ARG A 29 10.16 3.10 9.71
N SER A 30 11.39 2.75 10.08
CA SER A 30 11.64 2.15 11.39
C SER A 30 11.61 3.23 12.47
N PRO A 31 11.08 2.95 13.69
CA PRO A 31 11.18 3.88 14.81
C PRO A 31 12.63 4.26 15.15
N ASP A 32 13.56 3.30 14.96
CA ASP A 32 14.98 3.47 15.28
C ASP A 32 15.83 3.94 14.09
N ASN A 33 15.22 4.12 12.91
CA ASN A 33 15.90 4.62 11.71
C ASN A 33 15.06 5.72 11.07
N ASP A 34 15.50 6.94 11.33
CA ASP A 34 14.85 8.17 10.88
C ASP A 34 15.40 8.70 9.53
N HIS A 35 16.44 8.09 8.98
CA HIS A 35 17.12 8.56 7.78
C HIS A 35 16.85 7.70 6.55
N ALA A 36 16.10 6.61 6.70
CA ALA A 36 15.71 5.75 5.61
C ALA A 36 14.20 5.46 5.63
N SER A 37 13.59 5.54 4.45
CA SER A 37 12.25 5.02 4.19
C SER A 37 12.33 3.96 3.10
N ILE A 38 11.55 2.90 3.25
CA ILE A 38 11.57 1.74 2.35
C ILE A 38 10.15 1.50 1.84
N ARG A 39 10.00 1.16 0.56
CA ARG A 39 8.71 0.72 -0.01
C ARG A 39 8.93 -0.58 -0.75
N LEU A 40 8.10 -1.57 -0.45
CA LEU A 40 8.12 -2.88 -1.09
C LEU A 40 6.84 -3.09 -1.88
N ARG A 41 7.00 -3.43 -3.16
CA ARG A 41 5.90 -3.80 -4.06
C ARG A 41 6.13 -5.22 -4.54
N ALA A 42 5.07 -6.01 -4.52
CA ALA A 42 5.07 -7.36 -5.02
C ALA A 42 4.01 -7.49 -6.09
N ASP A 43 4.36 -8.16 -7.20
CA ASP A 43 3.44 -8.53 -8.26
C ASP A 43 3.59 -10.04 -8.49
N THR A 44 2.52 -10.77 -8.19
CA THR A 44 2.47 -12.23 -8.35
C THR A 44 1.79 -12.53 -9.67
N SER A 45 2.57 -13.05 -10.62
CA SER A 45 2.06 -13.50 -11.91
C SER A 45 1.21 -14.77 -11.76
N ALA A 46 0.23 -14.95 -12.64
CA ALA A 46 -0.58 -16.16 -12.73
C ALA A 46 0.26 -17.44 -12.92
N ASN A 47 1.49 -17.32 -13.43
CA ASN A 47 2.41 -18.44 -13.61
C ASN A 47 3.20 -18.81 -12.34
N GLY A 48 2.91 -18.19 -11.19
CA GLY A 48 3.58 -18.44 -9.91
C GLY A 48 4.92 -17.69 -9.74
N GLU A 49 5.31 -16.86 -10.70
CA GLU A 49 6.45 -15.96 -10.55
C GLU A 49 6.05 -14.76 -9.68
N THR A 50 6.85 -14.44 -8.65
CA THR A 50 6.69 -13.23 -7.85
C THR A 50 7.79 -12.24 -8.21
N ARG A 51 7.40 -11.07 -8.72
CA ARG A 51 8.30 -9.95 -8.98
C ARG A 51 8.25 -8.99 -7.81
N LEU A 52 9.42 -8.58 -7.34
CA LEU A 52 9.56 -7.65 -6.23
C LEU A 52 10.27 -6.37 -6.69
N LEU A 53 9.77 -5.22 -6.25
CA LEU A 53 10.45 -3.94 -6.38
C LEU A 53 10.68 -3.37 -4.97
N LEU A 54 11.94 -3.05 -4.67
CA LEU A 54 12.36 -2.43 -3.43
C LEU A 54 12.84 -1.01 -3.73
N ASP A 55 12.05 -0.01 -3.31
CA ASP A 55 12.46 1.39 -3.35
C ASP A 55 13.08 1.76 -1.99
N VAL A 56 14.27 2.38 -2.03
CA VAL A 56 14.95 2.90 -0.84
C VAL A 56 15.14 4.40 -0.99
N LYS A 57 14.52 5.16 -0.09
CA LYS A 57 14.69 6.61 0.00
C LYS A 57 15.59 6.92 1.19
N LEU A 58 16.68 7.61 0.93
CA LEU A 58 17.67 8.03 1.92
C LEU A 58 17.62 9.54 2.08
N GLU A 59 17.71 10.02 3.32
CA GLU A 59 17.90 11.43 3.62
C GLU A 59 19.29 11.90 3.17
N ASN A 60 19.48 13.22 3.05
CA ASN A 60 20.74 13.79 2.56
C ASN A 60 21.95 13.35 3.41
N GLY A 61 23.06 13.02 2.76
CA GLY A 61 24.28 12.53 3.39
C GLY A 61 24.33 11.01 3.62
N TRP A 62 23.18 10.34 3.62
CA TRP A 62 23.07 8.90 3.81
C TRP A 62 23.27 8.12 2.51
N LYS A 63 23.83 6.92 2.65
CA LYS A 63 24.17 6.03 1.53
C LYS A 63 23.81 4.61 1.90
N THR A 64 23.59 3.79 0.88
CA THR A 64 23.50 2.33 1.02
C THR A 64 24.66 1.68 0.29
N TYR A 65 24.86 0.38 0.53
CA TYR A 65 25.97 -0.38 -0.02
C TYR A 65 25.50 -1.25 -1.18
N TRP A 66 26.39 -1.45 -2.15
CA TRP A 66 26.21 -2.48 -3.16
C TRP A 66 26.74 -3.82 -2.65
N ARG A 67 26.39 -4.91 -3.34
CA ARG A 67 26.92 -6.24 -3.04
C ARG A 67 28.18 -6.51 -3.83
#